data_AF-A0A327J054-F1
#
_entry.id   AF-A0A327J054-F1
#
_cell.length_a   1.000
_cell.length_b   1.000
_cell.length_c   1.000
_cell.angle_alpha   90.00
_cell.angle_beta   90.00
_cell.angle_gamma   90.00
#
_symmetry.space_group_name_H-M   'P 1'
#
loop_
_entity.id
_entity.type
_entity.pdbx_description
1 polymer ?
#
loop_
_entity_poly.entity_id
_entity_poly.type
_entity_poly.pdbx_seq_one_letter_code
_entity_poly.pdbx_strand_id
1 'polypeptide(L)'
;MLNSIFNINLSHYLILAFLLFLIGAFGVIVARNVIKVLISVEFMLTAVNINFIAFATFSDSIKLTGYIFNIFYIAIGSIEVAIALIIFYLMYREKKSVDMDKYKELKG
;
A
#
# COMPACT_ATOMS: atom_id res chain seq x y z
N MET A 1 15.88 27.43 14.95
CA MET A 1 14.57 27.02 14.40
C MET A 1 14.71 26.08 13.20
N LEU A 2 15.61 26.35 12.24
CA LEU A 2 15.91 25.44 11.11
C LEU A 2 16.48 24.06 11.52
N ASN A 3 17.35 23.99 12.54
CA ASN A 3 17.97 22.72 12.98
C ASN A 3 17.02 21.68 13.60
N SER A 4 15.80 22.08 14.00
CA SER A 4 14.78 21.13 14.47
C SER A 4 14.10 20.40 13.30
N ILE A 5 14.10 20.97 12.11
CA ILE A 5 13.50 20.38 10.90
C ILE A 5 14.43 19.30 10.33
N PHE A 6 15.75 19.47 10.49
CA PHE A 6 16.76 18.50 10.04
C PHE A 6 17.03 17.37 11.03
N ASN A 7 16.47 17.42 12.25
CA ASN A 7 16.52 16.31 13.18
C ASN A 7 15.38 15.34 12.89
N ILE A 8 15.67 14.33 12.08
CA ILE A 8 14.72 13.29 11.70
C ILE A 8 14.38 12.48 12.95
N ASN A 9 13.18 12.73 13.47
CA ASN A 9 12.63 12.07 14.64
C ASN A 9 11.48 11.13 14.26
N LEU A 10 11.09 10.21 15.14
CA LEU A 10 10.03 9.22 14.90
C LEU A 10 8.75 9.86 14.35
N SER A 11 8.35 11.03 14.87
CA SER A 11 7.17 11.76 14.41
C SER A 11 7.17 12.08 12.91
N HIS A 12 8.33 12.31 12.29
CA HIS A 12 8.41 12.60 10.85
C HIS A 12 8.01 11.37 10.01
N TYR A 13 8.45 10.18 10.42
CA TYR A 13 8.06 8.93 9.76
C TYR A 13 6.57 8.63 9.94
N LEU A 14 6.03 8.87 11.14
CA LEU A 14 4.61 8.67 11.41
C LEU A 14 3.72 9.61 10.57
N ILE A 15 4.11 10.88 10.45
CA ILE A 15 3.38 11.86 9.61
C ILE A 15 3.47 11.47 8.14
N LEU A 16 4.65 11.06 7.66
CA LEU A 16 4.83 10.59 6.28
C LEU A 16 3.96 9.37 5.99
N ALA A 17 3.99 8.36 6.86
CA ALA A 17 3.17 7.16 6.73
C ALA A 17 1.67 7.52 6.74
N PHE A 18 1.24 8.39 7.66
CA PHE A 18 -0.15 8.85 7.70
C PHE A 18 -0.60 9.53 6.41
N LEU A 19 0.21 10.45 5.87
CA LEU A 19 -0.09 11.12 4.60
C LEU A 19 -0.15 10.15 3.43
N LEU A 20 0.82 9.22 3.36
CA LEU A 20 0.85 8.21 2.29
C LEU A 20 -0.35 7.26 2.37
N PHE A 21 -0.76 6.89 3.59
CA PHE A 21 -1.97 6.08 3.81
C PHE A 21 -3.23 6.81 3.34
N LEU A 22 -3.37 8.11 3.64
CA LEU A 22 -4.50 8.92 3.17
C LEU A 22 -4.52 9.05 1.65
N ILE A 23 -3.37 9.21 1.01
CA ILE A 23 -3.25 9.24 -0.45
C ILE A 23 -3.73 7.92 -1.05
N GLY A 24 -3.29 6.79 -0.48
CA GLY A 24 -3.76 5.48 -0.90
C GLY A 24 -5.26 5.30 -0.68
N ALA A 25 -5.78 5.67 0.50
CA ALA A 25 -7.22 5.59 0.80
C ALA A 25 -8.07 6.44 -0.16
N PHE A 26 -7.63 7.66 -0.46
CA PHE A 26 -8.27 8.52 -1.45
C PHE A 26 -8.22 7.91 -2.86
N GLY A 27 -7.07 7.33 -3.23
CA GLY A 27 -6.89 6.64 -4.50
C GLY A 27 -7.86 5.48 -4.69
N VAL A 28 -8.11 4.68 -3.65
CA VAL A 28 -9.08 3.57 -3.68
C VAL A 28 -10.50 4.07 -4.00
N ILE A 29 -10.92 5.19 -3.41
CA ILE A 29 -12.28 5.75 -3.59
C ILE A 29 -12.46 6.34 -5.01
N VAL A 30 -11.42 6.99 -5.54
CA VAL A 30 -11.50 7.71 -6.82
C VAL A 30 -11.21 6.80 -8.03
N ALA A 31 -10.52 5.68 -7.83
CA ALA A 31 -10.10 4.80 -8.90
C ALA A 31 -11.29 4.09 -9.59
N ARG A 32 -11.44 4.34 -10.90
CA ARG A 32 -12.39 3.63 -11.77
C ARG A 32 -11.83 2.35 -12.41
N ASN A 33 -10.52 2.17 -12.37
CA ASN A 33 -9.84 1.02 -12.95
C ASN A 33 -9.32 0.15 -11.82
N VAL A 34 -9.46 -1.17 -11.94
CA VAL A 34 -9.04 -2.08 -10.87
C VAL A 34 -7.53 -2.02 -10.60
N ILE A 35 -6.72 -1.80 -11.64
CA ILE A 35 -5.26 -1.60 -11.49
C ILE A 35 -4.96 -0.39 -10.59
N LYS A 36 -5.70 0.71 -10.76
CA LYS A 36 -5.51 1.91 -9.93
C LYS A 36 -5.92 1.65 -8.47
N VAL A 37 -6.96 0.84 -8.24
CA VAL A 37 -7.36 0.44 -6.89
C VAL A 37 -6.23 -0.34 -6.22
N LEU A 38 -5.62 -1.32 -6.89
CA LEU A 38 -4.50 -2.08 -6.31
C LEU A 38 -3.28 -1.23 -6.01
N ILE A 39 -2.87 -0.35 -6.93
CA ILE A 39 -1.75 0.57 -6.66
C ILE A 39 -2.04 1.42 -5.42
N SER A 40 -3.30 1.84 -5.25
CA SER A 40 -3.73 2.61 -4.09
C SER A 40 -3.69 1.79 -2.80
N VAL A 41 -4.08 0.51 -2.84
CA VAL A 41 -3.94 -0.43 -1.71
C VAL A 41 -2.47 -0.66 -1.38
N GLU A 42 -1.59 -0.82 -2.37
CA GLU A 42 -0.15 -0.96 -2.15
C GLU A 42 0.47 0.27 -1.49
N PHE A 43 0.02 1.49 -1.83
CA PHE A 43 0.44 2.69 -1.11
C PHE A 43 -0.03 2.71 0.35
N MET A 44 -1.24 2.21 0.64
CA MET A 44 -1.72 2.06 2.02
C MET A 44 -0.87 1.04 2.80
N LEU A 45 -0.56 -0.11 2.20
CA LEU A 45 0.27 -1.13 2.84
C LEU A 45 1.72 -0.67 3.00
N THR A 46 2.27 0.07 2.03
CA THR A 46 3.60 0.69 2.13
C THR A 46 3.67 1.65 3.32
N ALA A 47 2.65 2.48 3.53
CA ALA A 47 2.56 3.37 4.68
C ALA A 47 2.59 2.61 6.02
N VAL A 48 1.85 1.50 6.11
CA VAL A 48 1.85 0.62 7.29
C VAL A 48 3.26 0.05 7.54
N ASN A 49 3.98 -0.34 6.50
CA ASN A 49 5.35 -0.84 6.64
C ASN A 49 6.35 0.23 7.07
N ILE A 50 6.21 1.46 6.58
CA ILE A 50 7.02 2.59 7.06
C ILE A 50 6.84 2.76 8.58
N ASN A 51 5.62 2.65 9.10
CA ASN A 51 5.37 2.69 10.54
C ASN A 51 6.11 1.55 11.28
N PHE A 52 6.03 0.31 10.79
CA PHE A 52 6.72 -0.82 11.42
C PHE A 52 8.24 -0.65 11.46
N ILE A 53 8.85 -0.20 10.36
CA ILE A 53 10.29 0.06 10.27
C ILE A 53 10.69 1.23 11.17
N ALA A 54 9.87 2.28 11.23
CA ALA A 54 10.13 3.42 12.12
C ALA A 54 10.11 2.98 13.59
N PHE A 55 9.10 2.23 14.03
CA PHE A 55 9.09 1.71 15.39
C PHE A 55 10.25 0.75 15.68
N ALA A 56 10.64 -0.10 14.74
CA ALA A 56 11.84 -0.94 14.90
C ALA A 56 13.14 -0.13 15.01
N THR A 57 13.22 1.01 14.33
CA THR A 57 14.43 1.86 14.33
C THR A 57 14.55 2.67 15.61
N PHE A 58 13.43 3.16 16.16
CA PHE A 58 13.41 4.03 17.35
C PHE A 58 13.09 3.28 18.66
N SER A 59 12.73 1.99 18.63
CA SER A 59 12.45 1.19 19.83
C SER A 59 13.29 -0.10 19.84
N ASP A 60 14.29 -0.17 20.73
CA ASP A 60 15.22 -1.30 20.82
C ASP A 60 14.54 -2.64 21.12
N SER A 61 13.43 -2.63 21.85
CA SER A 61 12.67 -3.83 22.22
C SER A 61 11.98 -4.52 21.04
N ILE A 62 11.69 -3.82 19.95
CA ILE A 62 10.86 -4.29 18.82
C ILE A 62 11.67 -4.34 17.51
N LYS A 63 12.96 -4.01 17.57
CA LYS A 63 13.84 -3.84 16.41
C LYS A 63 13.85 -5.03 15.46
N LEU A 64 14.04 -6.25 15.99
CA LEU A 64 14.06 -7.47 15.18
C LEU A 64 12.70 -7.76 14.55
N THR A 65 11.61 -7.60 15.31
CA THR A 65 10.25 -7.90 14.87
C THR A 65 9.80 -7.00 13.72
N GLY A 66 10.06 -5.69 13.79
CA GLY A 66 9.63 -4.78 12.70
C GLY A 66 10.41 -4.99 11.40
N TYR A 67 11.71 -5.33 11.46
CA TYR A 67 12.46 -5.69 10.24
C TYR A 67 12.00 -7.02 9.64
N ILE A 68 11.71 -8.03 10.46
CA ILE A 68 11.16 -9.30 9.97
C ILE A 68 9.81 -9.07 9.29
N PHE A 69 8.93 -8.28 9.91
CA PHE A 69 7.61 -7.97 9.35
C PHE A 69 7.71 -7.30 7.98
N ASN A 70 8.67 -6.39 7.79
CA ASN A 70 8.91 -5.75 6.51
C ASN A 70 9.33 -6.74 5.40
N ILE A 71 10.15 -7.74 5.72
CA ILE A 71 10.54 -8.77 4.74
C ILE A 71 9.31 -9.60 4.33
N PHE A 72 8.46 -9.99 5.29
CA PHE A 72 7.22 -10.68 4.99
C PHE A 72 6.28 -9.83 4.12
N TYR A 73 6.17 -8.53 4.39
CA TYR A 73 5.39 -7.63 3.56
C TYR A 73 5.86 -7.64 2.09
N ILE A 74 7.16 -7.49 1.84
CA ILE A 74 7.69 -7.47 0.47
C ILE A 74 7.39 -8.80 -0.24
N ALA A 75 7.53 -9.93 0.47
CA ALA A 75 7.22 -11.25 -0.07
C ALA A 75 5.73 -11.41 -0.41
N ILE A 76 4.83 -10.99 0.49
CA ILE A 76 3.38 -11.08 0.30
C ILE A 76 2.92 -10.13 -0.81
N GLY A 77 3.40 -8.89 -0.84
CA GLY A 77 3.07 -7.91 -1.88
C GLY A 77 3.50 -8.38 -3.27
N SER A 78 4.66 -9.04 -3.37
CA SER A 78 5.10 -9.65 -4.63
C SER A 78 4.13 -10.72 -5.15
N ILE A 79 3.58 -11.54 -4.25
CA ILE A 79 2.59 -12.57 -4.58
C ILE A 79 1.23 -11.94 -4.93
N GLU A 80 0.79 -10.95 -4.17
CA GLU A 80 -0.46 -10.23 -4.40
C GLU A 80 -0.49 -9.60 -5.79
N VAL A 81 0.55 -8.85 -6.16
CA VAL A 81 0.65 -8.19 -7.48
C VAL A 81 0.66 -9.23 -8.60
N ALA A 82 1.35 -10.36 -8.43
CA ALA A 82 1.36 -11.44 -9.42
C ALA A 82 -0.05 -12.03 -9.64
N ILE A 83 -0.76 -12.36 -8.56
CA ILE A 83 -2.12 -12.90 -8.60
C ILE A 83 -3.08 -11.88 -9.24
N ALA A 84 -3.01 -10.63 -8.81
CA ALA A 84 -3.83 -9.55 -9.34
C ALA A 84 -3.65 -9.39 -10.87
N LEU A 85 -2.41 -9.39 -11.36
CA LEU A 85 -2.13 -9.28 -12.79
C LEU A 85 -2.68 -10.46 -13.59
N ILE A 86 -2.61 -11.68 -13.04
CA ILE A 86 -3.19 -12.88 -13.68
C ILE A 86 -4.71 -12.75 -13.76
N ILE A 87 -5.37 -12.35 -12.66
CA ILE A 87 -6.82 -12.13 -12.64
C ILE A 87 -7.21 -11.05 -13.66
N PHE A 88 -6.45 -9.96 -13.75
CA PHE A 88 -6.71 -8.94 -14.76
C PHE A 88 -6.53 -9.42 -16.18
N TYR A 89 -5.51 -10.21 -16.44
CA TYR A 89 -5.32 -10.78 -17.76
C TYR A 89 -6.53 -11.62 -18.17
N LEU A 90 -7.05 -12.46 -17.27
CA LEU A 90 -8.23 -13.27 -17.52
C LEU A 90 -9.48 -12.39 -17.72
N MET A 91 -9.71 -11.39 -16.87
CA MET A 91 -10.83 -10.47 -16.97
C MET A 91 -10.78 -9.62 -18.26
N TYR A 92 -9.58 -9.19 -18.66
CA TYR A 92 -9.36 -8.43 -19.88
C TYR A 92 -9.55 -9.29 -21.12
N ARG A 93 -9.16 -10.56 -21.08
CA ARG A 93 -9.38 -11.49 -22.20
C ARG A 93 -10.87 -11.65 -22.53
N GLU A 94 -11.73 -11.71 -21.51
CA GLU A 94 -13.17 -11.91 -21.68
C GLU A 94 -13.92 -10.61 -22.06
N LYS A 95 -13.61 -9.47 -21.44
CA LYS A 95 -14.37 -8.22 -21.62
C LYS A 95 -13.65 -7.14 -22.45
N LYS A 96 -12.40 -7.37 -22.87
CA LYS A 96 -11.50 -6.42 -23.58
C LYS A 96 -11.42 -5.02 -22.94
N SER A 97 -11.62 -4.93 -21.63
CA SER A 97 -11.74 -3.65 -20.91
C SER A 97 -11.29 -3.82 -19.46
N VAL A 98 -10.65 -2.79 -18.90
CA VAL A 98 -10.13 -2.77 -17.50
C VAL A 98 -11.00 -1.91 -16.57
N ASP A 99 -12.08 -1.33 -17.13
CA ASP A 99 -13.04 -0.50 -16.42
C ASP A 99 -13.95 -1.35 -15.51
N MET A 100 -14.02 -0.98 -14.23
CA MET A 100 -14.85 -1.69 -13.24
C MET A 100 -16.34 -1.60 -13.54
N ASP A 101 -16.80 -0.52 -14.17
CA ASP A 101 -18.23 -0.29 -14.36
C ASP A 101 -18.89 -1.33 -15.28
N LYS A 102 -18.09 -2.04 -16.10
CA LYS A 102 -18.55 -3.12 -16.99
C LYS A 102 -18.74 -4.48 -16.31
N TYR A 103 -18.40 -4.61 -15.03
CA TYR A 103 -18.50 -5.87 -14.28
C TYR A 103 -19.74 -5.92 -13.34
N LYS A 104 -20.73 -5.06 -13.55
CA LYS A 104 -21.97 -4.97 -12.74
C LYS A 104 -23.03 -6.04 -13.05
N GLU A 105 -22.65 -7.17 -13.64
CA GLU A 105 -23.59 -8.18 -14.17
C GLU A 105 -24.24 -9.05 -13.08
N LEU A 106 -23.65 -9.12 -11.88
CA LEU A 106 -24.25 -9.77 -10.72
C LEU A 106 -25.07 -8.75 -9.92
N LYS A 107 -26.35 -8.62 -10.27
CA LYS A 107 -27.36 -7.95 -9.46
C LYS A 107 -28.40 -8.99 -9.08
N GLY A 108 -28.53 -9.24 -7.78
CA GLY A 108 -29.68 -9.97 -7.22
C GLY A 108 -30.95 -9.14 -7.36
#